data_AF-A0A1D6DZX6-F1
#
_entry.id   AF-A0A1D6DZX6-F1
#
_cell.length_a   1.000
_cell.length_b   1.000
_cell.length_c   1.000
_cell.angle_alpha   90.00
_cell.angle_beta   90.00
_cell.angle_gamma   90.00
#
_symmetry.space_group_name_H-M   'P 1'
#
loop_
_entity.id
_entity.type
_entity.pdbx_description
1 polymer ?
#
loop_
_entity_poly.entity_id
_entity_poly.type
_entity_poly.pdbx_seq_one_letter_code
_entity_poly.pdbx_strand_id
1 'polypeptide(L)'
;MIRRVQGEVCAALEEADGGGARFVEDVWSRPGGGGGISRVLQDGRVFEKAGVNVSVVYGVMPPDAYRAAKGEAAKNGAAAADGHKPGPVPFFAAGISSVLHPKNPFAPTLHFNYRYFETDAPKDAPGAPRQWWFGGGTDLTPSYIIEEDVKHFHSVQKQACDKFDPSFHPRFKKWCDDYFYIKHRNERRGLGGIFFDDLNDYDQEMLLNFATGETIC
;
A
#
# COMPACT_ATOMS: atom_id res chain seq x y z
N MET A 1 -7.15 -12.11 5.09
CA MET A 1 -7.66 -10.87 4.46
C MET A 1 -6.90 -10.50 3.19
N ILE A 2 -5.64 -10.03 3.23
CA ILE A 2 -4.89 -9.67 2.01
C ILE A 2 -4.81 -10.79 0.96
N ARG A 3 -4.77 -12.07 1.39
CA ARG A 3 -4.87 -13.23 0.47
C ARG A 3 -6.25 -13.39 -0.19
N ARG A 4 -7.33 -13.05 0.52
CA ARG A 4 -8.70 -13.06 -0.02
C ARG A 4 -8.81 -11.99 -1.12
N VAL A 5 -8.39 -10.77 -0.79
CA VAL A 5 -8.36 -9.64 -1.73
C VAL A 5 -7.51 -9.94 -2.97
N GLN A 6 -6.32 -10.54 -2.81
CA GLN A 6 -5.52 -10.99 -3.95
C GLN A 6 -6.30 -11.96 -4.85
N GLY A 7 -7.04 -12.91 -4.25
CA GLY A 7 -7.91 -13.83 -4.99
C GLY A 7 -9.00 -13.10 -5.79
N GLU A 8 -9.73 -12.21 -5.13
CA GLU A 8 -10.83 -11.43 -5.71
C GLU A 8 -10.35 -10.51 -6.85
N VAL A 9 -9.26 -9.76 -6.61
CA VAL A 9 -8.67 -8.87 -7.62
C VAL A 9 -8.14 -9.68 -8.80
N CYS A 10 -7.42 -10.80 -8.58
CA CYS A 10 -6.97 -11.64 -9.68
C CYS A 10 -8.14 -12.19 -10.49
N ALA A 11 -9.22 -12.64 -9.85
CA ALA A 11 -10.39 -13.15 -10.55
C ALA A 11 -11.07 -12.07 -11.40
N ALA A 12 -11.27 -10.87 -10.85
CA ALA A 12 -11.85 -9.75 -11.58
C ALA A 12 -11.00 -9.31 -12.78
N LEU A 13 -9.67 -9.32 -12.64
CA LEU A 13 -8.75 -8.98 -13.72
C LEU A 13 -8.72 -10.05 -14.82
N GLU A 14 -8.78 -11.34 -14.48
CA GLU A 14 -8.88 -12.40 -15.48
C GLU A 14 -10.21 -12.38 -16.24
N GLU A 15 -11.32 -12.07 -15.54
CA GLU A 15 -12.63 -11.88 -16.16
C GLU A 15 -12.61 -10.68 -17.12
N ALA A 16 -12.07 -9.54 -16.67
CA ALA A 16 -11.93 -8.34 -17.49
C ALA A 16 -10.99 -8.56 -18.70
N ASP A 17 -9.95 -9.38 -18.56
CA ASP A 17 -9.07 -9.71 -19.68
C ASP A 17 -9.81 -10.50 -20.77
N GLY A 18 -10.58 -11.53 -20.38
CA GLY A 18 -11.40 -12.34 -21.29
C GLY A 18 -10.63 -13.02 -22.43
N GLY A 19 -9.29 -13.00 -22.39
CA GLY A 19 -8.39 -13.51 -23.43
C GLY A 19 -7.85 -14.91 -23.17
N GLY A 20 -8.23 -15.53 -22.04
CA GLY A 20 -7.73 -16.84 -21.61
C GLY A 20 -6.38 -16.80 -20.87
N ALA A 21 -5.71 -15.66 -20.84
CA ALA A 21 -4.54 -15.46 -19.97
C ALA A 21 -4.95 -15.53 -18.50
N ARG A 22 -4.09 -16.13 -17.68
CA ARG A 22 -4.31 -16.36 -16.24
C ARG A 22 -3.11 -15.89 -15.44
N PHE A 23 -3.33 -15.58 -14.18
CA PHE A 23 -2.24 -15.33 -13.24
C PHE A 23 -1.44 -16.61 -13.01
N VAL A 24 -0.13 -16.52 -13.17
CA VAL A 24 0.84 -17.52 -12.71
C VAL A 24 1.24 -17.17 -11.29
N GLU A 25 1.09 -18.14 -10.39
CA GLU A 25 1.42 -18.00 -8.97
C GLU A 25 2.84 -18.48 -8.69
N ASP A 26 3.60 -17.66 -7.96
CA ASP A 26 4.90 -17.99 -7.39
C ASP A 26 4.86 -17.79 -5.87
N VAL A 27 5.06 -18.88 -5.13
CA VAL A 27 5.05 -18.90 -3.66
C VAL A 27 6.48 -18.98 -3.18
N TRP A 28 6.89 -18.00 -2.38
CA TRP A 28 8.28 -17.87 -1.94
C TRP A 28 8.38 -17.65 -0.43
N SER A 29 9.53 -18.02 0.12
CA SER A 29 9.88 -17.83 1.53
C SER A 29 11.14 -16.98 1.66
N ARG A 30 11.25 -16.24 2.76
CA ARG A 30 12.37 -15.33 3.02
C ARG A 30 13.32 -15.90 4.08
N PRO A 31 14.63 -15.98 3.82
CA PRO A 31 15.61 -16.20 4.89
C PRO A 31 15.49 -15.12 5.96
N GLY A 32 15.29 -15.53 7.22
CA GLY A 32 15.07 -14.61 8.34
C GLY A 32 13.61 -14.32 8.68
N GLY A 33 12.65 -14.97 8.01
CA GLY A 33 11.25 -15.00 8.43
C GLY A 33 10.27 -14.46 7.38
N GLY A 34 9.15 -15.16 7.23
CA GLY A 34 8.06 -14.80 6.32
C GLY A 34 8.23 -15.27 4.87
N GLY A 35 7.55 -14.59 3.96
CA GLY A 35 7.46 -14.94 2.54
C GLY A 35 6.34 -14.18 1.83
N GLY A 36 5.92 -14.69 0.68
CA GLY A 36 4.87 -14.06 -0.12
C GLY A 36 4.31 -14.96 -1.20
N ILE A 37 3.29 -14.42 -1.86
CA ILE A 37 2.64 -15.00 -3.04
C ILE A 37 2.65 -13.92 -4.10
N SER A 38 3.40 -14.13 -5.16
CA SER A 38 3.41 -13.27 -6.34
C SER A 38 2.51 -13.87 -7.39
N ARG A 39 1.57 -13.08 -7.91
CA ARG A 39 0.73 -13.50 -9.04
C ARG A 39 0.98 -12.55 -10.19
N VAL A 40 1.38 -13.09 -11.34
CA VAL A 40 1.64 -12.30 -12.55
C VAL A 40 0.82 -12.84 -13.72
N LEU A 41 0.05 -11.97 -14.36
CA LEU A 41 -0.56 -12.19 -15.66
C LEU A 41 0.24 -11.38 -16.69
N GLN A 42 0.64 -12.01 -17.79
CA GLN A 42 1.37 -11.36 -18.88
C GLN A 42 0.73 -11.71 -20.22
N ASP A 43 0.91 -10.82 -21.18
CA ASP A 43 0.50 -11.02 -22.57
C ASP A 43 -1.00 -11.33 -22.75
N GLY A 44 -1.83 -10.86 -21.83
CA GLY A 44 -3.29 -10.96 -21.88
C GLY A 44 -3.91 -10.15 -23.02
N ARG A 45 -5.23 -10.26 -23.20
CA ARG A 45 -5.94 -9.50 -24.23
C ARG A 45 -6.07 -8.02 -23.86
N VAL A 46 -6.33 -7.72 -22.58
CA VAL A 46 -6.49 -6.37 -22.04
C VAL A 46 -5.24 -5.93 -21.32
N PHE A 47 -4.62 -6.80 -20.53
CA PHE A 47 -3.44 -6.47 -19.73
C PHE A 47 -2.16 -6.91 -20.45
N GLU A 48 -1.23 -5.96 -20.66
CA GLU A 48 0.12 -6.27 -21.10
C GLU A 48 0.84 -7.01 -19.98
N LYS A 49 0.72 -6.46 -18.76
CA LYS A 49 1.26 -7.04 -17.55
C LYS A 49 0.45 -6.60 -16.34
N ALA A 50 0.05 -7.55 -15.50
CA ALA A 50 -0.60 -7.30 -14.23
C ALA A 50 0.11 -8.12 -13.15
N GLY A 51 0.48 -7.47 -12.05
CA GLY A 51 1.08 -8.13 -10.90
C GLY A 51 0.25 -7.84 -9.65
N VAL A 52 -0.18 -8.87 -8.92
CA VAL A 52 -0.88 -8.74 -7.64
C VAL A 52 -0.13 -9.59 -6.61
N ASN A 53 0.54 -8.92 -5.68
CA ASN A 53 1.47 -9.54 -4.76
C ASN A 53 0.96 -9.42 -3.32
N VAL A 54 1.11 -10.50 -2.56
CA VAL A 54 0.92 -10.51 -1.11
C VAL A 54 2.24 -10.85 -0.45
N SER A 55 2.59 -10.15 0.61
CA SER A 55 3.77 -10.45 1.43
C SER A 55 3.39 -10.45 2.91
N VAL A 56 3.96 -11.40 3.65
CA VAL A 56 3.91 -11.46 5.11
C VAL A 56 5.33 -11.74 5.59
N VAL A 57 5.96 -10.71 6.13
CA VAL A 57 7.37 -10.72 6.54
C VAL A 57 7.44 -10.42 8.02
N TYR A 58 8.31 -11.16 8.71
CA TYR A 58 8.60 -10.93 10.11
C TYR A 58 10.08 -11.23 10.35
N GLY A 59 10.60 -10.70 11.45
CA GLY A 59 12.00 -10.91 11.81
C GLY A 59 12.43 -9.92 12.86
N VAL A 60 13.72 -9.59 12.85
CA VAL A 60 14.32 -8.67 13.82
C VAL A 60 15.05 -7.56 13.05
N MET A 61 14.68 -6.32 13.32
CA MET A 61 15.32 -5.15 12.73
C MET A 61 16.60 -4.79 13.49
N PRO A 62 17.69 -4.45 12.77
CA PRO A 62 18.81 -3.74 13.35
C PRO A 62 18.37 -2.38 13.91
N PRO A 63 19.08 -1.82 14.91
CA PRO A 63 18.73 -0.54 15.53
C PRO A 63 18.62 0.64 14.55
N ASP A 64 19.44 0.64 13.50
CA ASP A 64 19.42 1.68 12.46
C ASP A 64 18.20 1.55 11.53
N ALA A 65 17.73 0.33 11.27
CA ALA A 65 16.51 0.09 10.50
C ALA A 65 15.26 0.53 11.28
N TYR A 66 15.25 0.33 12.61
CA TYR A 66 14.18 0.85 13.47
C TYR A 66 14.10 2.39 13.43
N ARG A 67 15.24 3.09 13.40
CA ARG A 67 15.27 4.56 13.25
C ARG A 67 14.75 5.04 11.90
N ALA A 68 14.99 4.28 10.83
CA ALA A 68 14.49 4.60 9.49
C ALA A 68 13.00 4.25 9.30
N ALA A 69 12.52 3.21 9.98
CA ALA A 69 11.11 2.79 9.99
C ALA A 69 10.21 3.75 10.78
N LYS A 70 10.78 4.60 11.63
CA LYS A 70 10.06 5.68 12.30
C LYS A 70 9.55 6.70 11.26
N GLY A 71 8.23 6.82 11.19
CA GLY A 71 7.49 7.76 10.34
C GLY A 71 7.88 9.23 10.47
N GLU A 72 7.36 10.09 9.59
CA GLU A 72 7.65 11.54 9.62
C GLU A 72 7.33 12.19 10.99
N ALA A 73 6.30 11.70 11.67
CA ALA A 73 5.93 12.16 13.02
C ALA A 73 7.05 11.95 14.06
N ALA A 74 7.89 10.93 13.90
CA ALA A 74 9.01 10.66 14.79
C ALA A 74 10.32 11.37 14.38
N LYS A 75 10.43 11.84 13.12
CA LYS A 75 11.54 12.69 12.67
C LYS A 75 11.48 14.11 13.26
N ASN A 76 10.30 14.55 13.71
CA ASN A 76 10.04 15.92 14.17
C ASN A 76 10.11 16.12 15.70
N GLY A 77 10.58 15.17 16.52
CA GLY A 77 10.77 15.51 17.96
C GLY A 77 11.04 14.43 18.98
N ALA A 78 11.04 13.14 18.63
CA ALA A 78 11.36 12.08 19.59
C ALA A 78 12.73 11.46 19.29
N ALA A 79 13.79 12.28 19.35
CA ALA A 79 15.11 11.74 19.64
C ALA A 79 14.98 10.96 20.96
N ALA A 80 15.47 9.72 21.00
CA ALA A 80 15.46 8.92 22.22
C ALA A 80 16.06 9.76 23.35
N ALA A 81 15.23 10.18 24.31
CA ALA A 81 15.58 11.15 25.35
C ALA A 81 16.71 10.67 26.27
N ASP A 82 17.18 9.43 26.12
CA ASP A 82 18.03 8.75 27.10
C ASP A 82 19.31 8.12 26.54
N GLY A 83 19.71 8.42 25.29
CA GLY A 83 20.98 7.93 24.72
C GLY A 83 21.10 6.40 24.55
N HIS A 84 20.05 5.64 24.89
CA HIS A 84 20.01 4.19 24.75
C HIS A 84 19.81 3.79 23.28
N LYS A 85 20.72 2.95 22.77
CA LYS A 85 20.56 2.31 21.47
C LYS A 85 19.47 1.23 21.62
N PRO A 86 18.37 1.29 20.86
CA PRO A 86 17.39 0.22 20.89
C PRO A 86 18.09 -1.10 20.51
N GLY A 87 17.81 -2.18 21.24
CA GLY A 87 18.32 -3.51 20.91
C GLY A 87 17.68 -4.05 19.61
N PRO A 88 17.95 -5.31 19.24
CA PRO A 88 17.19 -5.98 18.18
C PRO A 88 15.67 -5.82 18.40
N VAL A 89 14.96 -5.23 17.43
CA VAL A 89 13.51 -4.97 17.53
C VAL A 89 12.76 -5.95 16.64
N PRO A 90 12.00 -6.91 17.18
CA PRO A 90 11.12 -7.76 16.39
C PRO A 90 10.11 -6.92 15.61
N PHE A 91 9.82 -7.33 14.38
CA PHE A 91 8.82 -6.66 13.55
C PHE A 91 7.97 -7.66 12.78
N PHE A 92 6.79 -7.18 12.39
CA PHE A 92 5.87 -7.84 11.50
C PHE A 92 5.38 -6.84 10.46
N ALA A 93 5.31 -7.27 9.21
CA ALA A 93 4.79 -6.51 8.10
C ALA A 93 3.95 -7.42 7.21
N ALA A 94 2.76 -6.98 6.84
CA ALA A 94 1.91 -7.70 5.91
C ALA A 94 1.24 -6.71 4.96
N GLY A 95 1.15 -7.05 3.68
CA GLY A 95 0.51 -6.17 2.72
C GLY A 95 0.19 -6.83 1.39
N ILE A 96 -0.69 -6.15 0.65
CA ILE A 96 -0.98 -6.41 -0.75
C ILE A 96 -0.49 -5.24 -1.58
N SER A 97 0.06 -5.51 -2.76
CA SER A 97 0.48 -4.50 -3.72
C SER A 97 0.20 -4.96 -5.13
N SER A 98 -0.21 -4.03 -5.98
CA SER A 98 -0.50 -4.31 -7.38
C SER A 98 -0.04 -3.19 -8.29
N VAL A 99 0.38 -3.57 -9.49
CA VAL A 99 0.56 -2.66 -10.64
C VAL A 99 -0.04 -3.33 -11.86
N LEU A 100 -0.89 -2.59 -12.56
CA LEU A 100 -1.64 -3.04 -13.73
C LEU A 100 -1.28 -2.17 -14.93
N HIS A 101 -0.81 -2.79 -16.01
CA HIS A 101 -0.50 -2.14 -17.28
C HIS A 101 -1.41 -2.69 -18.38
N PRO A 102 -2.47 -1.95 -18.76
CA PRO A 102 -3.27 -2.30 -19.93
C PRO A 102 -2.48 -2.17 -21.24
N LYS A 103 -2.81 -3.01 -22.24
CA LYS A 103 -2.29 -2.90 -23.61
C LYS A 103 -2.82 -1.69 -24.35
N ASN A 104 -4.08 -1.32 -24.11
CA ASN A 104 -4.72 -0.20 -24.78
C ASN A 104 -4.29 1.13 -24.11
N PRO A 105 -3.71 2.09 -24.84
CA PRO A 105 -3.27 3.37 -24.25
C PRO A 105 -4.40 4.24 -23.68
N PHE A 106 -5.66 3.97 -24.08
CA PHE A 106 -6.83 4.62 -23.49
C PHE A 106 -7.25 4.01 -22.15
N ALA A 107 -6.74 2.83 -21.80
CA ALA A 107 -6.95 2.23 -20.49
C ALA A 107 -5.77 2.62 -19.56
N PRO A 108 -6.04 3.22 -18.38
CA PRO A 108 -4.99 3.75 -17.52
C PRO A 108 -4.20 2.66 -16.79
N THR A 109 -2.91 2.94 -16.53
CA THR A 109 -2.15 2.16 -15.54
C THR A 109 -2.71 2.44 -14.15
N LEU A 110 -2.84 1.41 -13.33
CA LEU A 110 -3.31 1.51 -11.94
C LEU A 110 -2.30 0.88 -10.99
N HIS A 111 -2.10 1.52 -9.85
CA HIS A 111 -1.32 0.98 -8.75
C HIS A 111 -2.14 1.03 -7.46
N PHE A 112 -2.03 -0.01 -6.64
CA PHE A 112 -2.49 0.04 -5.26
C PHE A 112 -1.53 -0.68 -4.32
N ASN A 113 -1.53 -0.23 -3.07
CA ASN A 113 -0.80 -0.85 -1.97
C ASN A 113 -1.62 -0.68 -0.69
N TYR A 114 -1.76 -1.72 0.11
CA TYR A 114 -2.33 -1.64 1.46
C TYR A 114 -1.53 -2.56 2.38
N ARG A 115 -1.01 -2.01 3.47
CA ARG A 115 -0.08 -2.70 4.35
C ARG A 115 -0.30 -2.31 5.82
N TYR A 116 0.09 -3.25 6.67
CA TYR A 116 0.20 -3.11 8.10
C TYR A 116 1.65 -3.36 8.51
N PHE A 117 2.13 -2.59 9.47
CA PHE A 117 3.42 -2.78 10.09
C PHE A 117 3.27 -2.70 11.61
N GLU A 118 4.01 -3.54 12.33
CA GLU A 118 4.19 -3.41 13.77
C GLU A 118 5.58 -3.83 14.23
N THR A 119 5.98 -3.29 15.37
CA THR A 119 7.12 -3.76 16.16
C THR A 119 6.61 -4.39 17.44
N ASP A 120 7.13 -5.57 17.78
CA ASP A 120 6.84 -6.20 19.06
C ASP A 120 7.98 -5.82 20.01
N ALA A 121 7.78 -4.76 20.79
CA ALA A 121 8.64 -4.50 21.95
C ALA A 121 8.27 -5.55 23.01
N PRO A 122 9.16 -6.48 23.40
CA PRO A 122 8.84 -7.65 24.25
C PRO A 122 8.44 -7.32 25.71
N LYS A 123 7.53 -6.36 25.94
CA LYS A 123 7.44 -5.37 27.04
C LYS A 123 8.16 -4.09 26.65
N ASP A 124 7.61 -2.93 27.05
CA ASP A 124 8.17 -1.60 26.80
C ASP A 124 9.68 -1.55 27.06
N ALA A 125 10.46 -1.77 26.00
CA ALA A 125 11.90 -1.78 26.09
C ALA A 125 12.33 -0.30 26.15
N PRO A 126 13.14 0.11 27.15
CA PRO A 126 13.64 1.47 27.22
C PRO A 126 14.29 1.88 25.88
N GLY A 127 13.68 2.84 25.18
CA GLY A 127 14.15 3.33 23.88
C GLY A 127 13.50 2.71 22.63
N ALA A 128 12.63 1.70 22.75
CA ALA A 128 11.90 1.08 21.64
C ALA A 128 10.44 0.74 22.04
N PRO A 129 9.53 1.73 22.11
CA PRO A 129 8.11 1.45 22.33
C PRO A 129 7.53 0.64 21.16
N ARG A 130 6.50 -0.17 21.44
CA ARG A 130 5.69 -0.84 20.41
C ARG A 130 5.08 0.24 19.51
N GLN A 131 5.36 0.12 18.22
CA GLN A 131 4.78 0.97 17.19
C GLN A 131 4.02 0.10 16.20
N TRP A 132 2.90 0.61 15.72
CA TRP A 132 2.16 0.04 14.61
C TRP A 132 1.58 1.16 13.77
N TRP A 133 1.33 0.87 12.49
CA TRP A 133 0.62 1.77 11.59
C TRP A 133 0.10 1.02 10.37
N PHE A 134 -0.88 1.63 9.72
CA PHE A 134 -1.29 1.28 8.37
C PHE A 134 -0.66 2.25 7.37
N GLY A 135 -0.40 1.73 6.18
CA GLY A 135 -0.01 2.52 5.02
C GLY A 135 -0.68 1.97 3.78
N GLY A 136 -0.88 2.81 2.79
CA GLY A 136 -1.49 2.39 1.56
C GLY A 136 -1.96 3.51 0.66
N GLY A 137 -2.74 3.13 -0.34
CA GLY A 137 -3.22 4.03 -1.35
C GLY A 137 -3.50 3.33 -2.67
N THR A 138 -4.26 4.01 -3.51
CA THR A 138 -4.57 3.60 -4.86
C THR A 138 -4.46 4.82 -5.76
N ASP A 139 -3.78 4.70 -6.90
CA ASP A 139 -3.53 5.83 -7.80
C ASP A 139 -3.63 5.43 -9.28
N LEU A 140 -3.98 6.43 -10.10
CA LEU A 140 -4.27 6.28 -11.53
C LEU A 140 -3.26 7.03 -12.38
N THR A 141 -2.72 6.35 -13.38
CA THR A 141 -1.73 6.87 -14.34
C THR A 141 -2.23 6.67 -15.78
N PRO A 142 -3.11 7.56 -16.29
CA PRO A 142 -3.57 7.50 -17.67
C PRO A 142 -2.51 7.98 -18.65
N SER A 143 -2.44 7.37 -19.83
CA SER A 143 -1.69 7.94 -20.98
C SER A 143 -2.52 9.00 -21.70
N TYR A 144 -3.82 8.77 -21.85
CA TYR A 144 -4.80 9.73 -22.34
C TYR A 144 -5.82 10.04 -21.25
N ILE A 145 -6.11 11.32 -21.06
CA ILE A 145 -7.04 11.76 -20.01
C ILE A 145 -8.48 11.67 -20.53
N ILE A 146 -9.27 10.82 -19.88
CA ILE A 146 -10.73 10.77 -20.02
C ILE A 146 -11.29 11.30 -18.69
N GLU A 147 -11.91 12.47 -18.72
CA GLU A 147 -12.36 13.14 -17.48
C GLU A 147 -13.35 12.31 -16.67
N GLU A 148 -14.20 11.54 -17.34
CA GLU A 148 -15.20 10.68 -16.71
C GLU A 148 -14.54 9.57 -15.87
N ASP A 149 -13.50 8.93 -16.39
CA ASP A 149 -12.72 7.91 -15.68
C ASP A 149 -12.04 8.50 -14.43
N VAL A 150 -11.49 9.69 -14.56
CA VAL A 150 -10.83 10.39 -13.44
C VAL A 150 -11.85 10.75 -12.36
N LYS A 151 -13.01 11.30 -12.75
CA LYS A 151 -14.09 11.64 -11.83
C LYS A 151 -14.62 10.38 -11.13
N HIS A 152 -14.83 9.30 -11.89
CA HIS A 152 -15.27 8.02 -11.35
C HIS A 152 -14.28 7.49 -10.31
N PHE A 153 -13.00 7.37 -10.68
CA PHE A 153 -11.93 6.85 -9.83
C PHE A 153 -11.79 7.62 -8.52
N HIS A 154 -11.78 8.95 -8.57
CA HIS A 154 -11.72 9.78 -7.36
C HIS A 154 -13.02 9.74 -6.55
N SER A 155 -14.19 9.62 -7.19
CA SER A 155 -15.47 9.53 -6.49
C SER A 155 -15.60 8.24 -5.66
N VAL A 156 -15.15 7.10 -6.19
CA VAL A 156 -15.17 5.81 -5.47
C VAL A 156 -14.27 5.88 -4.23
N GLN A 157 -13.05 6.40 -4.39
CA GLN A 157 -12.13 6.58 -3.26
C GLN A 157 -12.65 7.57 -2.22
N LYS A 158 -13.29 8.66 -2.65
CA LYS A 158 -13.92 9.62 -1.74
C LYS A 158 -15.03 8.97 -0.93
N GLN A 159 -15.94 8.24 -1.59
CA GLN A 159 -17.03 7.54 -0.91
C GLN A 159 -16.51 6.52 0.11
N ALA A 160 -15.42 5.83 -0.22
CA ALA A 160 -14.79 4.89 0.69
C ALA A 160 -14.19 5.59 1.92
N CYS A 161 -13.48 6.70 1.73
CA CYS A 161 -12.95 7.53 2.82
C CYS A 161 -14.06 8.15 3.69
N ASP A 162 -15.12 8.69 3.07
CA ASP A 162 -16.22 9.38 3.75
C ASP A 162 -16.99 8.48 4.73
N LYS A 163 -16.93 7.14 4.56
CA LYS A 163 -17.50 6.17 5.51
C LYS A 163 -16.81 6.16 6.88
N PHE A 164 -15.57 6.66 6.96
CA PHE A 164 -14.75 6.62 8.17
C PHE A 164 -14.51 8.01 8.72
N ASP A 165 -14.00 8.92 7.90
CA ASP A 165 -13.75 10.31 8.28
C ASP A 165 -13.75 11.20 7.02
N PRO A 166 -14.60 12.25 6.96
CA PRO A 166 -14.66 13.17 5.82
C PRO A 166 -13.33 13.89 5.51
N SER A 167 -12.40 13.96 6.47
CA SER A 167 -11.07 14.55 6.29
C SER A 167 -10.08 13.62 5.56
N PHE A 168 -10.35 12.31 5.50
CA PHE A 168 -9.44 11.33 4.91
C PHE A 168 -9.18 11.60 3.44
N HIS A 169 -10.22 11.75 2.63
CA HIS A 169 -10.03 11.95 1.18
C HIS A 169 -9.26 13.24 0.87
N PRO A 170 -9.63 14.43 1.38
CA PRO A 170 -8.83 15.65 1.16
C PRO A 170 -7.36 15.51 1.60
N ARG A 171 -7.10 14.90 2.76
CA ARG A 171 -5.75 14.68 3.32
C ARG A 171 -4.94 13.73 2.44
N PHE A 172 -5.47 12.56 2.16
CA PHE A 172 -4.78 11.49 1.44
C PHE A 172 -4.65 11.76 -0.04
N LYS A 173 -5.60 12.49 -0.64
CA LYS A 173 -5.47 12.95 -2.03
C LYS A 173 -4.31 13.92 -2.18
N LYS A 174 -4.23 14.93 -1.30
CA LYS A 174 -3.11 15.88 -1.32
C LYS A 174 -1.78 15.15 -1.14
N TRP A 175 -1.72 14.20 -0.21
CA TRP A 175 -0.51 13.41 0.01
C TRP A 175 -0.13 12.58 -1.23
N CYS A 176 -1.10 11.99 -1.92
CA CYS A 176 -0.86 11.25 -3.16
C CYS A 176 -0.24 12.14 -4.26
N ASP A 177 -0.74 13.38 -4.40
CA ASP A 177 -0.21 14.35 -5.36
C ASP A 177 1.25 14.71 -5.05
N ASP A 178 1.58 14.87 -3.78
CA ASP A 178 2.92 15.24 -3.31
C ASP A 178 3.90 14.05 -3.39
N TYR A 179 3.43 12.83 -3.10
CA TYR A 179 4.25 11.62 -3.06
C TYR A 179 4.70 11.17 -4.45
N PHE A 180 3.79 11.17 -5.43
CA PHE A 180 4.10 10.75 -6.81
C PHE A 180 4.60 11.89 -7.71
N TYR A 181 5.16 12.93 -7.12
CA TYR A 181 5.78 14.04 -7.84
C TYR A 181 7.23 13.73 -8.23
N ILE A 182 7.51 13.79 -9.52
CA ILE A 182 8.82 13.54 -10.12
C ILE A 182 9.60 14.86 -10.15
N LYS A 183 10.34 15.12 -9.07
CA LYS A 183 11.05 16.40 -8.83
C LYS A 183 11.86 16.92 -10.02
N HIS A 184 12.61 16.05 -10.69
CA HIS A 184 13.48 16.44 -11.81
C HIS A 184 12.73 16.71 -13.12
N ARG A 185 11.44 16.35 -13.21
CA ARG A 185 10.57 16.60 -14.38
C ARG A 185 9.51 17.67 -14.12
N ASN A 186 9.39 18.12 -12.87
CA ASN A 186 8.36 19.05 -12.43
C ASN A 186 6.92 18.60 -12.77
N GLU A 187 6.66 17.30 -12.70
CA GLU A 187 5.36 16.70 -13.02
C GLU A 187 5.01 15.58 -12.03
N ARG A 188 3.74 15.16 -11.99
CA ARG A 188 3.32 13.97 -11.24
C ARG A 188 3.33 12.77 -12.18
N ARG A 189 3.54 11.56 -11.64
CA ARG A 189 3.46 10.31 -12.41
C ARG A 189 2.13 10.15 -13.14
N GLY A 190 1.03 10.56 -12.51
CA GLY A 190 -0.33 10.42 -13.01
C GLY A 190 -1.27 11.45 -12.37
N LEU A 191 -2.55 11.12 -12.28
CA LEU A 191 -3.60 11.98 -11.73
C LEU A 191 -3.94 11.67 -10.26
N GLY A 192 -3.02 10.98 -9.58
CA GLY A 192 -3.10 10.68 -8.16
C GLY A 192 -4.23 9.73 -7.82
N GLY A 193 -4.78 9.90 -6.62
CA GLY A 193 -5.74 9.02 -5.97
C GLY A 193 -5.68 9.30 -4.47
N ILE A 194 -5.58 8.27 -3.63
CA ILE A 194 -5.29 8.46 -2.19
C ILE A 194 -3.95 7.83 -1.85
N PHE A 195 -3.23 8.44 -0.91
CA PHE A 195 -2.03 7.90 -0.30
C PHE A 195 -1.99 8.24 1.18
N PHE A 196 -1.61 7.26 2.01
CA PHE A 196 -1.39 7.42 3.44
C PHE A 196 -0.25 6.52 3.91
N ASP A 197 0.49 6.99 4.90
CA ASP A 197 1.48 6.21 5.62
C ASP A 197 1.48 6.65 7.07
N ASP A 198 2.12 5.89 7.95
CA ASP A 198 2.18 6.17 9.39
C ASP A 198 0.79 6.39 10.02
N LEU A 199 -0.26 5.78 9.47
CA LEU A 199 -1.64 5.98 9.92
C LEU A 199 -1.90 5.15 11.18
N ASN A 200 -1.90 5.82 12.33
CA ASN A 200 -2.11 5.23 13.66
C ASN A 200 -2.78 6.19 14.66
N ASP A 201 -3.45 7.22 14.14
CA ASP A 201 -4.15 8.28 14.88
C ASP A 201 -5.60 7.93 15.27
N TYR A 202 -6.04 6.70 14.98
CA TYR A 202 -7.37 6.17 15.29
C TYR A 202 -7.28 4.77 15.89
N ASP A 203 -8.42 4.25 16.34
CA ASP A 203 -8.54 2.86 16.77
C ASP A 203 -8.05 1.88 15.67
N GLN A 204 -7.30 0.86 16.09
CA GLN A 204 -6.63 -0.06 15.17
C GLN A 204 -7.62 -0.90 14.35
N GLU A 205 -8.76 -1.29 14.94
CA GLU A 205 -9.79 -2.06 14.25
C GLU A 205 -10.52 -1.19 13.23
N MET A 206 -10.79 0.09 13.57
CA MET A 206 -11.31 1.08 12.62
C MET A 206 -10.38 1.25 11.41
N LEU A 207 -9.07 1.41 11.65
CA LEU A 207 -8.10 1.57 10.57
C LEU A 207 -7.90 0.29 9.75
N LEU A 208 -8.00 -0.88 10.39
CA LEU A 208 -8.06 -2.15 9.68
C LEU A 208 -9.28 -2.16 8.75
N ASN A 209 -10.46 -1.79 9.21
CA ASN A 209 -11.66 -1.71 8.38
C ASN A 209 -11.53 -0.67 7.26
N PHE A 210 -10.90 0.47 7.50
CA PHE A 210 -10.64 1.48 6.46
C PHE A 210 -9.72 0.94 5.35
N ALA A 211 -8.61 0.34 5.74
CA ALA A 211 -7.61 -0.19 4.81
C ALA A 211 -8.10 -1.45 4.06
N THR A 212 -9.24 -2.04 4.44
CA THR A 212 -9.58 -3.42 4.04
C THR A 212 -11.05 -3.70 3.74
N GLY A 213 -11.93 -2.74 4.03
CA GLY A 213 -13.33 -2.78 3.64
C GLY A 213 -13.51 -2.60 2.14
N GLU A 214 -14.74 -2.27 1.71
CA GLU A 214 -15.09 -1.98 0.30
C GLU A 214 -14.26 -0.86 -0.37
N THR A 215 -13.27 -0.29 0.33
CA THR A 215 -12.26 0.63 -0.18
C THR A 215 -11.28 -0.02 -1.16
N ILE A 216 -11.10 -1.36 -1.14
CA ILE A 216 -10.15 -2.03 -2.03
C ILE A 216 -10.82 -2.45 -3.34
N CYS A 217 -10.64 -1.60 -4.35
CA CYS A 217 -10.86 -1.82 -5.79
C CYS A 217 -12.31 -1.90 -6.27
#